data_AF-A0A2X0WUI5-F1
#
_entry.id   AF-A0A2X0WUI5-F1
#
_cell.length_a   1.000
_cell.length_b   1.000
_cell.length_c   1.000
_cell.angle_alpha   90.00
_cell.angle_beta   90.00
_cell.angle_gamma   90.00
#
_symmetry.space_group_name_H-M   'P 1'
#
loop_
_entity.id
_entity.type
_entity.pdbx_description
1 polymer ?
#
loop_
_entity_poly.entity_id
_entity_poly.type
_entity_poly.pdbx_seq_one_letter_code
_entity_poly.pdbx_strand_id
1 'polypeptide(L)'
;MSFLNLKEEYIQILSDLVAFNTISSVDERLQQSNRAIIEYIEDFYKKLGFYTRIYTIDDKRYNLFVASSLTKGGLLLTGHTDTVSYRADKWHSDPFKLKVENNKAYGLGVTDMKGSVALIMLLSKYCYNSDFKKPLTALFTCDEESSMSGARHYLDNYEHQPDFIVVTEPSGNRPCIGHKGCTGYRLTITGKACHSSTPDKGLDAIDFIAPFIEEVNKLKESIKAFADKRFPVERPTISFGAVHGGESFNIICPKVTMLFDVRALPSYSCSQAYDDLSDIVDKLNSRYNNVYSLEKTFDNIDAFILDDKHLISMLEEITDKESFCTNGCAEAGFLSKIAPTAILGPSSSPSAHQDNEDIPLDDVEHGFDIFKTLISRICA
;
A
#
# COMPACT_ATOMS: atom_id res chain seq x y z
N MET A 1 -30.35 0.77 -11.78
CA MET A 1 -30.24 -0.13 -10.62
C MET A 1 -29.58 0.63 -9.47
N SER A 2 -30.09 0.48 -8.24
CA SER A 2 -29.56 1.08 -7.01
C SER A 2 -28.84 0.02 -6.17
N PHE A 3 -27.87 0.45 -5.36
CA PHE A 3 -27.13 -0.45 -4.47
C PHE A 3 -28.04 -1.16 -3.44
N LEU A 4 -29.12 -0.51 -2.99
CA LEU A 4 -30.07 -1.12 -2.05
C LEU A 4 -30.60 -2.49 -2.52
N ASN A 5 -30.77 -2.67 -3.84
CA ASN A 5 -31.21 -3.94 -4.43
C ASN A 5 -30.07 -4.97 -4.59
N LEU A 6 -28.83 -4.53 -4.46
CA LEU A 6 -27.61 -5.32 -4.63
C LEU A 6 -26.88 -5.58 -3.30
N LYS A 7 -27.35 -4.98 -2.21
CA LYS A 7 -26.73 -5.04 -0.88
C LYS A 7 -26.50 -6.46 -0.39
N GLU A 8 -27.49 -7.35 -0.58
CA GLU A 8 -27.37 -8.76 -0.19
C GLU A 8 -26.29 -9.49 -1.01
N GLU A 9 -26.21 -9.22 -2.32
CA GLU A 9 -25.17 -9.81 -3.17
C GLU A 9 -23.78 -9.27 -2.82
N TYR A 10 -23.66 -7.96 -2.56
CA TYR A 10 -22.43 -7.37 -2.05
C TYR A 10 -21.96 -8.04 -0.77
N ILE A 11 -22.85 -8.19 0.21
CA ILE A 11 -22.55 -8.85 1.49
C ILE A 11 -22.14 -10.31 1.26
N GLN A 12 -22.78 -11.02 0.34
CA GLN A 12 -22.41 -12.39 0.02
C GLN A 12 -21.01 -12.48 -0.59
N ILE A 13 -20.70 -11.65 -1.60
CA ILE A 13 -19.37 -11.60 -2.21
C ILE A 13 -18.32 -11.26 -1.14
N LEU A 14 -18.56 -10.21 -0.35
CA LEU A 14 -17.66 -9.81 0.72
C LEU A 14 -17.45 -10.94 1.75
N SER A 15 -18.51 -11.67 2.11
CA SER A 15 -18.42 -12.81 3.02
C SER A 15 -17.52 -13.91 2.46
N ASP A 16 -17.65 -14.22 1.17
CA ASP A 16 -16.82 -15.22 0.51
C ASP A 16 -15.35 -14.76 0.47
N LEU A 17 -15.08 -13.50 0.12
CA LEU A 17 -13.73 -12.93 0.07
C LEU A 17 -13.04 -12.91 1.45
N VAL A 18 -13.78 -12.52 2.50
CA VAL A 18 -13.28 -12.47 3.89
C VAL A 18 -12.92 -13.87 4.40
N ALA A 19 -13.59 -14.91 3.94
CA ALA A 19 -13.30 -16.29 4.36
C ALA A 19 -11.94 -16.81 3.86
N PHE A 20 -11.35 -16.22 2.82
CA PHE A 20 -10.01 -16.58 2.37
C PHE A 20 -8.94 -15.96 3.28
N ASN A 21 -8.13 -16.78 3.93
CA ASN A 21 -6.96 -16.33 4.65
C ASN A 21 -5.81 -16.03 3.67
N THR A 22 -5.57 -14.74 3.41
CA THR A 22 -4.61 -14.24 2.41
C THR A 22 -3.56 -13.32 3.01
N ILE A 23 -3.16 -13.58 4.27
CA ILE A 23 -2.18 -12.76 4.96
C ILE A 23 -0.88 -12.65 4.16
N SER A 24 -0.44 -11.41 3.89
CA SER A 24 0.93 -11.12 3.44
C SER A 24 1.80 -10.68 4.60
N SER A 25 3.04 -11.18 4.63
CA SER A 25 4.00 -10.88 5.67
C SER A 25 5.43 -11.15 5.20
N VAL A 26 6.34 -10.28 5.63
CA VAL A 26 7.78 -10.55 5.56
C VAL A 26 8.22 -11.75 6.41
N ASP A 27 7.38 -12.21 7.35
CA ASP A 27 7.59 -13.47 8.05
C ASP A 27 6.94 -14.63 7.28
N GLU A 28 7.77 -15.45 6.64
CA GLU A 28 7.35 -16.61 5.83
C GLU A 28 6.44 -17.61 6.57
N ARG A 29 6.45 -17.62 7.91
CA ARG A 29 5.57 -18.48 8.71
C ARG A 29 4.12 -17.98 8.71
N LEU A 30 3.93 -16.68 8.51
CA LEU A 30 2.61 -16.03 8.46
C LEU A 30 2.11 -15.91 7.02
N GLN A 31 3.01 -15.77 6.05
CA GLN A 31 2.69 -15.63 4.63
C GLN A 31 1.76 -16.75 4.13
N GLN A 32 0.58 -16.37 3.66
CA GLN A 32 -0.36 -17.26 2.98
C GLN A 32 -0.30 -17.06 1.46
N SER A 33 -0.80 -18.04 0.72
CA SER A 33 -1.04 -17.88 -0.71
C SER A 33 -2.39 -17.21 -0.95
N ASN A 34 -2.45 -16.29 -1.92
CA ASN A 34 -3.70 -15.69 -2.38
C ASN A 34 -4.32 -16.43 -3.58
N ARG A 35 -3.83 -17.62 -3.94
CA ARG A 35 -4.30 -18.35 -5.11
C ARG A 35 -5.81 -18.65 -5.09
N ALA A 36 -6.32 -19.11 -3.95
CA ALA A 36 -7.72 -19.55 -3.85
C ALA A 36 -8.72 -18.39 -4.03
N ILE A 37 -8.41 -17.20 -3.49
CA ILE A 37 -9.24 -16.01 -3.72
C ILE A 37 -9.15 -15.55 -5.18
N ILE A 38 -7.97 -15.63 -5.79
CA ILE A 38 -7.77 -15.29 -7.21
C ILE A 38 -8.58 -16.22 -8.13
N GLU A 39 -8.55 -17.53 -7.88
CA GLU A 39 -9.36 -18.51 -8.64
C GLU A 39 -10.87 -18.27 -8.45
N TYR A 40 -11.31 -17.92 -7.24
CA TYR A 40 -12.70 -17.53 -6.97
C TYR A 40 -13.14 -16.30 -7.77
N ILE A 41 -12.30 -15.24 -7.79
CA ILE A 41 -12.59 -14.01 -8.54
C ILE A 41 -12.55 -14.31 -10.05
N GLU A 42 -11.59 -15.11 -10.52
CA GLU A 42 -11.49 -15.50 -11.93
C GLU A 42 -12.75 -16.23 -12.40
N ASP A 43 -13.25 -17.20 -11.62
CA ASP A 43 -14.47 -17.94 -11.92
C ASP A 43 -15.71 -17.04 -11.98
N PHE A 44 -15.77 -16.01 -11.12
CA PHE A 44 -16.81 -14.99 -11.18
C PHE A 44 -16.78 -14.25 -12.54
N TYR A 45 -15.61 -13.76 -12.95
CA TYR A 45 -15.45 -13.01 -14.21
C TYR A 45 -15.62 -13.88 -15.47
N LYS A 46 -15.17 -15.13 -15.46
CA LYS A 46 -15.38 -16.09 -16.56
C LYS A 46 -16.86 -16.32 -16.84
N LYS A 47 -17.71 -16.42 -15.80
CA LYS A 47 -19.17 -16.56 -15.95
C LYS A 47 -19.82 -15.32 -16.59
N LEU A 48 -19.20 -14.15 -16.44
CA LEU A 48 -19.62 -12.89 -17.07
C LEU A 48 -19.07 -12.72 -18.50
N GLY A 49 -18.22 -13.63 -18.97
CA GLY A 49 -17.62 -13.57 -20.29
C GLY A 49 -16.45 -12.59 -20.43
N PHE A 50 -15.87 -12.13 -19.32
CA PHE A 50 -14.69 -11.27 -19.35
C PHE A 50 -13.45 -12.07 -19.75
N TYR A 51 -12.50 -11.41 -20.42
CA TYR A 51 -11.13 -11.92 -20.53
C TYR A 51 -10.50 -11.95 -19.14
N THR A 52 -9.78 -13.01 -18.83
CA THR A 52 -9.09 -13.19 -17.54
C THR A 52 -7.67 -13.69 -17.79
N ARG A 53 -6.72 -13.21 -16.98
CA ARG A 53 -5.33 -13.67 -16.98
C ARG A 53 -4.77 -13.64 -15.57
N ILE A 54 -4.35 -14.81 -15.10
CA ILE A 54 -3.59 -14.95 -13.86
C ILE A 54 -2.11 -14.74 -14.16
N TYR A 55 -1.45 -13.88 -13.40
CA TYR A 55 0.00 -13.77 -13.37
C TYR A 55 0.53 -14.48 -12.13
N THR A 56 1.50 -15.37 -12.31
CA THR A 56 2.18 -16.07 -11.22
C THR A 56 3.48 -15.35 -10.91
N ILE A 57 3.58 -14.75 -9.73
CA ILE A 57 4.79 -14.04 -9.29
C ILE A 57 5.75 -15.05 -8.64
N ASP A 58 5.21 -15.90 -7.76
CA ASP A 58 5.91 -17.02 -7.14
C ASP A 58 4.91 -18.15 -6.79
N ASP A 59 5.29 -19.08 -5.90
CA ASP A 59 4.46 -20.21 -5.49
C ASP A 59 3.27 -19.84 -4.58
N LYS A 60 3.24 -18.61 -4.03
CA LYS A 60 2.19 -18.12 -3.14
C LYS A 60 1.45 -16.89 -3.69
N ARG A 61 2.09 -16.08 -4.52
CA ARG A 61 1.64 -14.75 -4.94
C ARG A 61 1.16 -14.72 -6.39
N TYR A 62 -0.09 -14.29 -6.57
CA TYR A 62 -0.78 -14.28 -7.85
C TYR A 62 -1.53 -12.96 -8.07
N ASN A 63 -1.41 -12.36 -9.24
CA ASN A 63 -2.31 -11.30 -9.68
C ASN A 63 -3.39 -11.88 -10.60
N LEU A 64 -4.52 -11.19 -10.71
CA LEU A 64 -5.54 -11.43 -11.74
C LEU A 64 -5.84 -10.13 -12.49
N PHE A 65 -5.64 -10.15 -13.80
CA PHE A 65 -6.14 -9.12 -14.70
C PHE A 65 -7.43 -9.57 -15.37
N VAL A 66 -8.42 -8.69 -15.41
CA VAL A 66 -9.71 -8.94 -16.06
C VAL A 66 -10.06 -7.77 -16.99
N ALA A 67 -10.67 -8.07 -18.13
CA ALA A 67 -11.04 -7.06 -19.11
C ALA A 67 -12.31 -7.42 -19.86
N SER A 68 -13.19 -6.43 -20.07
CA SER A 68 -14.35 -6.59 -20.94
C SER A 68 -13.96 -6.69 -22.42
N SER A 69 -12.85 -6.05 -22.81
CA SER A 69 -12.20 -6.18 -24.12
C SER A 69 -10.72 -5.79 -23.99
N LEU A 70 -9.87 -6.28 -24.90
CA LEU A 70 -8.44 -5.95 -24.94
C LEU A 70 -8.10 -4.72 -25.82
N THR A 71 -9.10 -3.90 -26.15
CA THR A 71 -8.92 -2.64 -26.88
C THR A 71 -8.36 -1.57 -25.93
N LYS A 72 -7.47 -0.69 -26.39
CA LYS A 72 -6.91 0.39 -25.55
C LYS A 72 -7.97 1.36 -25.00
N GLY A 73 -7.62 2.05 -23.92
CA GLY A 73 -8.41 3.08 -23.26
C GLY A 73 -9.26 2.56 -22.11
N GLY A 74 -10.18 3.39 -21.63
CA GLY A 74 -11.14 3.01 -20.61
C GLY A 74 -10.60 3.08 -19.19
N LEU A 75 -11.25 2.36 -18.29
CA LEU A 75 -11.00 2.43 -16.85
C LEU A 75 -10.37 1.13 -16.35
N LEU A 76 -9.34 1.24 -15.53
CA LEU A 76 -8.81 0.14 -14.73
C LEU A 76 -9.11 0.41 -13.24
N LEU A 77 -9.87 -0.48 -12.62
CA LEU A 77 -10.08 -0.48 -11.17
C LEU A 77 -9.12 -1.49 -10.53
N THR A 78 -8.39 -1.13 -9.48
CA THR A 78 -7.51 -2.07 -8.80
C THR A 78 -7.85 -2.21 -7.33
N GLY A 79 -7.62 -3.42 -6.80
CA GLY A 79 -7.63 -3.70 -5.38
C GLY A 79 -6.78 -4.91 -5.04
N HIS A 80 -6.07 -4.84 -3.93
CA HIS A 80 -5.27 -5.96 -3.45
C HIS A 80 -6.15 -7.01 -2.75
N THR A 81 -5.67 -8.25 -2.74
CA THR A 81 -6.40 -9.41 -2.21
C THR A 81 -5.80 -9.97 -0.92
N ASP A 82 -4.60 -9.52 -0.58
CA ASP A 82 -3.95 -9.84 0.69
C ASP A 82 -4.52 -9.02 1.84
N THR A 83 -4.11 -9.38 3.05
CA THR A 83 -4.42 -8.64 4.27
C THR A 83 -3.20 -8.64 5.17
N VAL A 84 -3.16 -7.73 6.14
CA VAL A 84 -2.16 -7.80 7.22
C VAL A 84 -2.40 -8.99 8.17
N SER A 85 -1.40 -9.27 9.01
CA SER A 85 -1.54 -10.22 10.13
C SER A 85 -2.48 -9.67 11.21
N TYR A 86 -3.12 -10.56 11.98
CA TYR A 86 -4.11 -10.19 13.01
C TYR A 86 -3.80 -10.85 14.35
N ARG A 87 -4.45 -10.35 15.43
CA ARG A 87 -4.33 -10.90 16.78
C ARG A 87 -5.64 -11.51 17.24
N ALA A 88 -5.77 -12.83 17.15
CA ALA A 88 -7.03 -13.53 17.44
C ALA A 88 -7.65 -13.19 18.81
N ASP A 89 -6.84 -12.90 19.84
CA ASP A 89 -7.30 -12.57 21.21
C ASP A 89 -7.92 -11.18 21.35
N LYS A 90 -7.77 -10.32 20.33
CA LYS A 90 -8.27 -8.94 20.33
C LYS A 90 -9.55 -8.74 19.52
N TRP A 91 -9.99 -9.78 18.81
CA TRP A 91 -11.18 -9.72 17.99
C TRP A 91 -12.42 -10.17 18.77
N HIS A 92 -13.51 -9.43 18.63
CA HIS A 92 -14.81 -9.75 19.23
C HIS A 92 -15.55 -10.86 18.47
N SER A 93 -15.19 -11.11 17.21
CA SER A 93 -15.71 -12.16 16.34
C SER A 93 -14.59 -12.77 15.50
N ASP A 94 -14.84 -13.92 14.90
CA ASP A 94 -13.88 -14.57 13.98
C ASP A 94 -13.55 -13.63 12.80
N PRO A 95 -12.27 -13.22 12.61
CA PRO A 95 -11.88 -12.28 11.55
C PRO A 95 -12.15 -12.79 10.14
N PHE A 96 -12.25 -14.11 9.95
CA PHE A 96 -12.53 -14.73 8.65
C PHE A 96 -14.01 -15.11 8.47
N LYS A 97 -14.90 -14.64 9.37
CA LYS A 97 -16.35 -14.76 9.19
C LYS A 97 -16.97 -13.39 9.23
N LEU A 98 -17.50 -12.96 8.10
CA LEU A 98 -18.15 -11.66 7.98
C LEU A 98 -19.32 -11.58 8.98
N LYS A 99 -19.28 -10.58 9.84
CA LYS A 99 -20.40 -10.23 10.72
C LYS A 99 -21.00 -8.91 10.24
N VAL A 100 -22.30 -8.89 9.98
CA VAL A 100 -23.02 -7.65 9.64
C VAL A 100 -23.91 -7.25 10.81
N GLU A 101 -23.70 -6.05 11.35
CA GLU A 101 -24.43 -5.52 12.50
C GLU A 101 -24.48 -4.00 12.43
N ASN A 102 -25.63 -3.40 12.75
CA ASN A 102 -25.80 -1.93 12.79
C ASN A 102 -25.30 -1.20 11.53
N ASN A 103 -25.61 -1.75 10.34
CA ASN A 103 -25.21 -1.21 9.04
C ASN A 103 -23.68 -1.16 8.80
N LYS A 104 -22.93 -1.99 9.51
CA LYS A 104 -21.49 -2.19 9.32
C LYS A 104 -21.20 -3.66 9.06
N ALA A 105 -20.22 -3.91 8.21
CA ALA A 105 -19.62 -5.22 8.00
C ALA A 105 -18.29 -5.28 8.75
N TYR A 106 -18.07 -6.36 9.51
CA TYR A 106 -16.88 -6.61 10.30
C TYR A 106 -16.16 -7.87 9.80
N GLY A 107 -14.85 -7.79 9.66
CA GLY A 107 -14.01 -8.88 9.17
C GLY A 107 -12.64 -8.36 8.75
N LEU A 108 -11.64 -9.23 8.69
CA LEU A 108 -10.30 -8.82 8.26
C LEU A 108 -10.31 -8.47 6.77
N GLY A 109 -9.77 -7.28 6.45
CA GLY A 109 -9.70 -6.72 5.12
C GLY A 109 -11.01 -6.13 4.60
N VAL A 110 -12.07 -6.01 5.41
CA VAL A 110 -13.34 -5.40 4.92
C VAL A 110 -13.19 -3.92 4.56
N THR A 111 -12.31 -3.19 5.22
CA THR A 111 -11.90 -1.82 4.87
C THR A 111 -10.71 -1.84 3.92
N ASP A 112 -9.72 -2.70 4.18
CA ASP A 112 -8.43 -2.71 3.47
C ASP A 112 -8.06 -4.10 2.91
N MET A 113 -8.48 -4.46 1.69
CA MET A 113 -9.48 -3.74 0.88
C MET A 113 -10.47 -4.67 0.16
N LYS A 114 -10.74 -5.86 0.72
CA LYS A 114 -11.73 -6.83 0.22
C LYS A 114 -13.14 -6.25 0.06
N GLY A 115 -13.50 -5.25 0.88
CA GLY A 115 -14.73 -4.48 0.70
C GLY A 115 -14.80 -3.77 -0.66
N SER A 116 -13.69 -3.18 -1.09
CA SER A 116 -13.54 -2.57 -2.41
C SER A 116 -13.44 -3.61 -3.53
N VAL A 117 -12.76 -4.74 -3.31
CA VAL A 117 -12.72 -5.87 -4.27
C VAL A 117 -14.13 -6.39 -4.57
N ALA A 118 -14.95 -6.61 -3.53
CA ALA A 118 -16.35 -7.00 -3.70
C ALA A 118 -17.15 -5.94 -4.48
N LEU A 119 -16.89 -4.66 -4.24
CA LEU A 119 -17.53 -3.56 -4.95
C LEU A 119 -17.13 -3.54 -6.44
N ILE A 120 -15.85 -3.74 -6.78
CA ILE A 120 -15.37 -3.84 -8.17
C ILE A 120 -16.06 -4.98 -8.90
N MET A 121 -16.18 -6.16 -8.28
CA MET A 121 -16.86 -7.32 -8.85
C MET A 121 -18.33 -7.00 -9.16
N LEU A 122 -19.02 -6.37 -8.21
CA LEU A 122 -20.41 -5.97 -8.36
C LEU A 122 -20.62 -4.91 -9.46
N LEU A 123 -19.76 -3.89 -9.50
CA LEU A 123 -19.76 -2.86 -10.55
C LEU A 123 -19.50 -3.46 -11.92
N SER A 124 -18.59 -4.42 -12.02
CA SER A 124 -18.28 -5.10 -13.28
C SER A 124 -19.49 -5.90 -13.80
N LYS A 125 -20.26 -6.52 -12.90
CA LYS A 125 -21.47 -7.27 -13.25
C LYS A 125 -22.63 -6.37 -13.69
N TYR A 126 -22.84 -5.23 -13.02
CA TYR A 126 -24.07 -4.43 -13.17
C TYR A 126 -23.91 -3.08 -13.87
N CYS A 127 -22.69 -2.57 -13.98
CA CYS A 127 -22.40 -1.26 -14.58
C CYS A 127 -21.63 -1.38 -15.89
N TYR A 128 -21.10 -2.55 -16.24
CA TYR A 128 -20.61 -2.81 -17.58
C TYR A 128 -21.77 -2.88 -18.58
N ASN A 129 -21.56 -2.32 -19.76
CA ASN A 129 -22.46 -2.40 -20.90
C ASN A 129 -21.65 -2.78 -22.16
N SER A 130 -22.13 -3.77 -22.93
CA SER A 130 -21.49 -4.20 -24.18
C SER A 130 -21.41 -3.11 -25.25
N ASP A 131 -22.23 -2.06 -25.15
CA ASP A 131 -22.22 -0.93 -26.08
C ASP A 131 -21.11 0.10 -25.81
N PHE A 132 -20.45 0.02 -24.65
CA PHE A 132 -19.33 0.88 -24.26
C PHE A 132 -18.21 0.83 -25.30
N LYS A 133 -17.66 2.01 -25.62
CA LYS A 133 -16.61 2.16 -26.64
C LYS A 133 -15.22 1.86 -26.12
N LYS A 134 -15.05 1.86 -24.80
CA LYS A 134 -13.78 1.61 -24.12
C LYS A 134 -13.97 0.54 -23.04
N PRO A 135 -12.93 -0.24 -22.72
CA PRO A 135 -13.07 -1.36 -21.80
C PRO A 135 -13.22 -0.90 -20.35
N LEU A 136 -13.96 -1.71 -19.59
CA LEU A 136 -13.82 -1.77 -18.15
C LEU A 136 -12.86 -2.92 -17.82
N THR A 137 -11.79 -2.60 -17.12
CA THR A 137 -10.77 -3.55 -16.68
C THR A 137 -10.62 -3.51 -15.17
N ALA A 138 -10.17 -4.62 -14.58
CA ALA A 138 -9.74 -4.63 -13.20
C ALA A 138 -8.44 -5.41 -13.02
N LEU A 139 -7.67 -5.01 -12.02
CA LEU A 139 -6.47 -5.68 -11.57
C LEU A 139 -6.64 -6.05 -10.10
N PHE A 140 -6.47 -7.32 -9.79
CA PHE A 140 -6.44 -7.80 -8.41
C PHE A 140 -5.00 -8.20 -8.09
N THR A 141 -4.37 -7.45 -7.20
CA THR A 141 -2.96 -7.60 -6.87
C THR A 141 -2.75 -8.43 -5.61
N CYS A 142 -1.51 -8.88 -5.44
CA CYS A 142 -1.02 -9.52 -4.23
C CYS A 142 0.11 -8.71 -3.60
N ASP A 143 0.30 -8.92 -2.30
CA ASP A 143 1.45 -8.49 -1.52
C ASP A 143 1.61 -6.98 -1.44
N GLU A 144 0.51 -6.24 -1.51
CA GLU A 144 0.47 -4.78 -1.30
C GLU A 144 1.01 -4.45 0.10
N GLU A 145 0.52 -5.18 1.11
CA GLU A 145 0.80 -4.98 2.53
C GLU A 145 2.24 -5.34 2.94
N SER A 146 3.03 -5.82 1.98
CA SER A 146 4.42 -6.17 2.14
C SER A 146 5.24 -5.54 1.01
N SER A 147 5.68 -6.27 -0.01
CA SER A 147 6.69 -5.75 -0.94
C SER A 147 6.15 -4.98 -2.16
N MET A 148 4.82 -4.98 -2.34
CA MET A 148 4.12 -4.53 -3.55
C MET A 148 4.51 -5.33 -4.79
N SER A 149 4.84 -6.62 -4.62
CA SER A 149 5.30 -7.46 -5.73
C SER A 149 4.27 -7.58 -6.85
N GLY A 150 2.98 -7.55 -6.50
CA GLY A 150 1.87 -7.57 -7.45
C GLY A 150 1.92 -6.38 -8.42
N ALA A 151 1.86 -5.15 -7.91
CA ALA A 151 1.98 -3.95 -8.73
C ALA A 151 3.28 -3.88 -9.54
N ARG A 152 4.42 -4.23 -8.93
CA ARG A 152 5.73 -4.25 -9.63
C ARG A 152 5.71 -5.20 -10.81
N HIS A 153 5.26 -6.44 -10.60
CA HIS A 153 5.16 -7.42 -11.66
C HIS A 153 4.22 -6.95 -12.78
N TYR A 154 3.08 -6.35 -12.44
CA TYR A 154 2.15 -5.85 -13.45
C TYR A 154 2.73 -4.69 -14.27
N LEU A 155 3.46 -3.77 -13.63
CA LEU A 155 4.14 -2.67 -14.35
C LEU A 155 5.10 -3.17 -15.44
N ASP A 156 5.74 -4.32 -15.22
CA ASP A 156 6.66 -4.91 -16.20
C ASP A 156 5.95 -5.75 -17.28
N ASN A 157 4.68 -6.12 -17.08
CA ASN A 157 3.98 -7.15 -17.88
C ASN A 157 2.58 -6.74 -18.36
N TYR A 158 2.15 -5.48 -18.16
CA TYR A 158 0.80 -5.06 -18.50
C TYR A 158 0.51 -5.21 -20.00
N GLU A 159 -0.68 -5.72 -20.32
CA GLU A 159 -1.11 -5.95 -21.71
C GLU A 159 -2.12 -4.91 -22.20
N HIS A 160 -2.65 -4.11 -21.27
CA HIS A 160 -3.68 -3.11 -21.54
C HIS A 160 -3.23 -1.73 -21.10
N GLN A 161 -3.53 -0.74 -21.94
CA GLN A 161 -3.25 0.66 -21.69
C GLN A 161 -4.57 1.40 -21.41
N PRO A 162 -4.98 1.56 -20.14
CA PRO A 162 -6.19 2.31 -19.80
C PRO A 162 -5.99 3.82 -19.98
N ASP A 163 -7.10 4.57 -20.06
CA ASP A 163 -7.07 6.04 -20.03
C ASP A 163 -6.90 6.55 -18.59
N PHE A 164 -7.44 5.79 -17.63
CA PHE A 164 -7.44 6.16 -16.22
C PHE A 164 -7.42 4.93 -15.32
N ILE A 165 -6.68 5.01 -14.22
CA ILE A 165 -6.59 3.97 -13.19
C ILE A 165 -7.13 4.52 -11.87
N VAL A 166 -7.97 3.73 -11.19
CA VAL A 166 -8.38 4.01 -9.82
C VAL A 166 -7.92 2.88 -8.91
N VAL A 167 -7.08 3.24 -7.95
CA VAL A 167 -6.70 2.39 -6.82
C VAL A 167 -7.77 2.52 -5.74
N THR A 168 -8.50 1.43 -5.45
CA THR A 168 -9.75 1.50 -4.67
C THR A 168 -9.57 1.45 -3.15
N GLU A 169 -8.41 1.90 -2.68
CA GLU A 169 -8.04 2.01 -1.26
C GLU A 169 -9.01 2.91 -0.46
N PRO A 170 -9.13 2.72 0.86
CA PRO A 170 -10.08 3.45 1.66
C PRO A 170 -9.73 4.93 1.73
N SER A 171 -10.54 5.74 1.06
CA SER A 171 -10.38 7.19 1.00
C SER A 171 -11.61 7.95 1.50
N GLY A 172 -12.58 7.25 2.09
CA GLY A 172 -13.85 7.82 2.50
C GLY A 172 -14.63 8.42 1.33
N ASN A 173 -14.55 7.79 0.14
CA ASN A 173 -15.12 8.30 -1.10
C ASN A 173 -14.65 9.74 -1.43
N ARG A 174 -13.40 10.07 -1.10
CA ARG A 174 -12.77 11.36 -1.43
C ARG A 174 -11.60 11.12 -2.39
N PRO A 175 -11.42 11.90 -3.47
CA PRO A 175 -10.32 11.68 -4.41
C PRO A 175 -8.95 11.94 -3.75
N CYS A 176 -8.15 10.90 -3.58
CA CYS A 176 -6.75 11.03 -3.18
C CYS A 176 -5.87 11.04 -4.44
N ILE A 177 -5.29 12.20 -4.74
CA ILE A 177 -4.57 12.46 -5.99
C ILE A 177 -3.05 12.35 -5.83
N GLY A 178 -2.56 12.00 -4.64
CA GLY A 178 -1.14 11.80 -4.42
C GLY A 178 -0.83 11.19 -3.07
N HIS A 179 0.30 10.50 -2.98
CA HIS A 179 0.78 9.90 -1.74
C HIS A 179 2.29 10.08 -1.61
N LYS A 180 2.79 9.96 -0.38
CA LYS A 180 4.23 10.06 -0.10
C LYS A 180 4.92 8.78 -0.54
N GLY A 181 6.20 8.89 -0.86
CA GLY A 181 7.03 7.71 -1.08
C GLY A 181 7.36 7.04 0.25
N CYS A 182 7.75 5.77 0.22
CA CYS A 182 8.13 5.01 1.41
C CYS A 182 9.34 4.13 1.11
N THR A 183 10.27 4.08 2.06
CA THR A 183 11.35 3.09 2.10
C THR A 183 11.82 2.92 3.54
N GLY A 184 12.50 1.81 3.81
CA GLY A 184 12.99 1.43 5.13
C GLY A 184 14.46 1.04 5.06
N TYR A 185 15.18 1.38 6.11
CA TYR A 185 16.61 1.16 6.22
C TYR A 185 16.98 0.48 7.55
N ARG A 186 18.04 -0.31 7.49
CA ARG A 186 18.75 -0.82 8.66
C ARG A 186 20.18 -0.28 8.64
N LEU A 187 20.55 0.39 9.71
CA LEU A 187 21.95 0.69 10.00
C LEU A 187 22.48 -0.36 10.98
N THR A 188 23.60 -0.98 10.64
CA THR A 188 24.38 -1.82 11.55
C THR A 188 25.67 -1.12 11.91
N ILE A 189 25.95 -1.03 13.21
CA ILE A 189 27.21 -0.53 13.75
C ILE A 189 27.96 -1.71 14.37
N THR A 190 29.18 -1.95 13.91
CA THR A 190 30.02 -3.06 14.37
C THR A 190 31.14 -2.56 15.27
N GLY A 191 31.09 -3.00 16.53
CA GLY A 191 32.09 -2.77 17.56
C GLY A 191 32.91 -4.03 17.85
N LYS A 192 33.43 -4.12 19.08
CA LYS A 192 34.21 -5.25 19.57
C LYS A 192 33.99 -5.43 21.06
N ALA A 193 33.50 -6.61 21.45
CA ALA A 193 33.24 -6.91 22.85
C ALA A 193 34.55 -7.02 23.66
N CYS A 194 34.49 -6.56 24.91
CA CYS A 194 35.47 -6.85 25.94
C CYS A 194 34.81 -6.71 27.33
N HIS A 195 35.53 -7.09 28.39
CA HIS A 195 35.09 -6.81 29.74
C HIS A 195 35.03 -5.29 29.96
N SER A 196 33.94 -4.77 30.52
CA SER A 196 33.72 -3.32 30.64
C SER A 196 34.78 -2.60 31.49
N SER A 197 35.50 -3.31 32.36
CA SER A 197 36.65 -2.77 33.11
C SER A 197 37.95 -2.65 32.30
N THR A 198 37.96 -3.10 31.04
CA THR A 198 39.10 -2.99 30.11
C THR A 198 38.66 -2.43 28.75
N PRO A 199 38.03 -1.24 28.73
CA PRO A 199 37.36 -0.71 27.53
C PRO A 199 38.31 -0.55 26.34
N ASP A 200 39.59 -0.22 26.59
CA ASP A 200 40.62 -0.03 25.55
C ASP A 200 40.89 -1.30 24.69
N LYS A 201 40.43 -2.49 25.12
CA LYS A 201 40.55 -3.74 24.35
C LYS A 201 39.39 -3.99 23.39
N GLY A 202 38.30 -3.23 23.55
CA GLY A 202 37.06 -3.32 22.78
C GLY A 202 36.77 -2.06 21.99
N LEU A 203 35.55 -1.99 21.47
CA LEU A 203 35.01 -0.86 20.74
C LEU A 203 33.50 -0.87 20.98
N ASP A 204 32.98 0.10 21.73
CA ASP A 204 31.56 0.12 22.06
C ASP A 204 30.74 0.63 20.87
N ALA A 205 29.94 -0.24 20.27
CA ALA A 205 29.06 0.12 19.16
C ALA A 205 28.03 1.20 19.54
N ILE A 206 27.70 1.34 20.83
CA ILE A 206 26.73 2.34 21.31
C ILE A 206 27.28 3.76 21.15
N ASP A 207 28.58 3.97 21.35
CA ASP A 207 29.22 5.30 21.24
C ASP A 207 29.06 5.92 19.84
N PHE A 208 28.89 5.07 18.83
CA PHE A 208 28.78 5.47 17.41
C PHE A 208 27.34 5.79 16.98
N ILE A 209 26.34 5.57 17.83
CA ILE A 209 24.94 5.95 17.54
C ILE A 209 24.81 7.48 17.46
N ALA A 210 25.36 8.19 18.44
CA ALA A 210 25.18 9.64 18.55
C ALA A 210 25.72 10.41 17.34
N PRO A 211 26.94 10.15 16.82
CA PRO A 211 27.43 10.78 15.59
C PRO A 211 26.51 10.56 14.38
N PHE A 212 25.95 9.36 14.21
CA PHE A 212 25.03 9.09 13.10
C PHE A 212 23.72 9.87 13.23
N ILE A 213 23.11 9.85 14.43
CA ILE A 213 21.88 10.60 14.70
C ILE A 213 22.10 12.11 14.48
N GLU A 214 23.26 12.65 14.87
CA GLU A 214 23.58 14.06 14.66
C GLU A 214 23.59 14.44 13.17
N GLU A 215 24.25 13.65 12.33
CA GLU A 215 24.29 13.88 10.88
C GLU A 215 22.92 13.69 10.23
N VAL A 216 22.15 12.67 10.64
CA VAL A 216 20.77 12.49 10.15
C VAL A 216 19.87 13.64 10.59
N ASN A 217 20.05 14.21 11.78
CA ASN A 217 19.28 15.39 12.20
C ASN A 217 19.62 16.62 11.34
N LYS A 218 20.87 16.81 10.93
CA LYS A 218 21.25 17.85 9.95
C LYS A 218 20.56 17.62 8.61
N LEU A 219 20.50 16.37 8.15
CA LEU A 219 19.76 15.98 6.94
C LEU A 219 18.26 16.27 7.09
N LYS A 220 17.63 15.92 8.23
CA LYS A 220 16.22 16.24 8.48
C LYS A 220 15.92 17.74 8.41
N GLU A 221 16.87 18.59 8.77
CA GLU A 221 16.74 20.04 8.62
C GLU A 221 16.90 20.48 7.16
N SER A 222 17.88 19.96 6.42
CA SER A 222 18.10 20.33 5.01
C SER A 222 16.93 19.91 4.12
N ILE A 223 16.37 18.71 4.32
CA ILE A 223 15.29 18.19 3.48
C ILE A 223 13.95 18.91 3.67
N LYS A 224 13.82 19.78 4.68
CA LYS A 224 12.67 20.70 4.80
C LYS A 224 12.54 21.62 3.59
N ALA A 225 13.64 21.89 2.88
CA ALA A 225 13.63 22.69 1.65
C ALA A 225 12.79 22.07 0.53
N PHE A 226 12.53 20.76 0.55
CA PHE A 226 11.72 20.05 -0.44
C PHE A 226 10.23 20.05 -0.12
N ALA A 227 9.75 21.00 0.70
CA ALA A 227 8.37 21.00 1.17
C ALA A 227 7.33 21.19 0.05
N ASP A 228 6.17 20.55 0.20
CA ASP A 228 5.01 20.60 -0.68
C ASP A 228 3.72 20.68 0.15
N LYS A 229 3.03 21.83 0.05
CA LYS A 229 1.82 22.15 0.81
C LYS A 229 0.61 21.29 0.49
N ARG A 230 0.67 20.50 -0.59
CA ARG A 230 -0.41 19.57 -0.96
C ARG A 230 -0.52 18.40 0.02
N PHE A 231 0.56 18.07 0.73
CA PHE A 231 0.58 16.96 1.69
C PHE A 231 0.31 17.44 3.12
N PRO A 232 -0.42 16.66 3.94
CA PRO A 232 -0.67 17.02 5.34
C PRO A 232 0.61 17.17 6.17
N VAL A 233 1.62 16.31 5.91
CA VAL A 233 2.99 16.55 6.37
C VAL A 233 3.79 17.06 5.18
N GLU A 234 3.90 18.38 5.10
CA GLU A 234 4.42 19.12 3.95
C GLU A 234 5.89 18.84 3.61
N ARG A 235 6.64 18.07 4.40
CA ARG A 235 8.08 17.83 4.19
C ARG A 235 8.42 16.35 4.14
N PRO A 236 9.54 15.94 3.54
CA PRO A 236 10.05 14.59 3.71
C PRO A 236 10.36 14.33 5.20
N THR A 237 10.25 13.08 5.62
CA THR A 237 10.51 12.69 7.01
C THR A 237 11.41 11.48 7.08
N ILE A 238 12.34 11.48 8.05
CA ILE A 238 13.14 10.33 8.46
C ILE A 238 12.78 10.04 9.91
N SER A 239 12.33 8.83 10.22
CA SER A 239 11.83 8.46 11.55
C SER A 239 12.55 7.22 12.06
N PHE A 240 13.18 7.33 13.24
CA PHE A 240 13.83 6.19 13.89
C PHE A 240 12.78 5.32 14.57
N GLY A 241 12.65 4.07 14.12
CA GLY A 241 11.62 3.15 14.60
C GLY A 241 12.11 2.22 15.72
N ALA A 242 13.36 1.76 15.66
CA ALA A 242 13.90 0.85 16.67
C ALA A 242 15.43 0.94 16.79
N VAL A 243 15.93 0.64 17.99
CA VAL A 243 17.36 0.46 18.29
C VAL A 243 17.54 -0.81 19.12
N HIS A 244 18.45 -1.68 18.71
CA HIS A 244 18.77 -2.93 19.39
C HIS A 244 20.27 -3.06 19.57
N GLY A 245 20.72 -3.46 20.76
CA GLY A 245 22.14 -3.71 21.05
C GLY A 245 22.41 -3.87 22.55
N GLY A 246 23.49 -4.57 22.88
CA GLY A 246 23.91 -4.87 24.26
C GLY A 246 23.26 -6.12 24.84
N GLU A 247 23.98 -6.80 25.73
CA GLU A 247 23.51 -8.02 26.42
C GLU A 247 23.55 -7.89 27.94
N SER A 248 24.61 -7.27 28.49
CA SER A 248 24.82 -7.10 29.93
C SER A 248 25.69 -5.87 30.20
N PHE A 249 25.54 -5.25 31.38
CA PHE A 249 26.26 -4.03 31.77
C PHE A 249 27.79 -4.21 31.90
N ASN A 250 28.27 -5.45 32.03
CA ASN A 250 29.69 -5.77 32.21
C ASN A 250 30.40 -6.19 30.91
N ILE A 251 29.72 -6.07 29.76
CA ILE A 251 30.23 -6.41 28.43
C ILE A 251 30.08 -5.19 27.52
N ILE A 252 31.18 -4.74 26.93
CA ILE A 252 31.15 -3.69 25.90
C ILE A 252 30.34 -4.18 24.70
N CYS A 253 29.41 -3.35 24.21
CA CYS A 253 28.47 -3.75 23.16
C CYS A 253 29.19 -3.94 21.80
N PRO A 254 29.21 -5.16 21.23
CA PRO A 254 29.90 -5.41 19.96
C PRO A 254 29.06 -5.04 18.73
N LYS A 255 27.75 -4.82 18.88
CA LYS A 255 26.87 -4.59 17.73
C LYS A 255 25.62 -3.81 18.13
N VAL A 256 25.30 -2.79 17.35
CA VAL A 256 24.02 -2.08 17.40
C VAL A 256 23.35 -2.14 16.04
N THR A 257 22.03 -2.29 16.05
CA THR A 257 21.18 -2.20 14.86
C THR A 257 20.11 -1.14 15.07
N MET A 258 19.97 -0.24 14.10
CA MET A 258 18.90 0.77 14.06
C MET A 258 18.01 0.56 12.85
N LEU A 259 16.69 0.62 13.04
CA LEU A 259 15.69 0.58 11.97
C LEU A 259 15.02 1.95 11.86
N PHE A 260 14.85 2.43 10.64
CA PHE A 260 14.22 3.72 10.39
C PHE A 260 13.58 3.76 9.00
N ASP A 261 12.50 4.54 8.87
CA ASP A 261 11.82 4.76 7.59
C ASP A 261 12.05 6.16 7.06
N VAL A 262 11.87 6.30 5.75
CA VAL A 262 11.82 7.58 5.05
C VAL A 262 10.50 7.71 4.31
N ARG A 263 9.78 8.81 4.58
CA ARG A 263 8.63 9.25 3.77
C ARG A 263 9.06 10.36 2.84
N ALA A 264 9.13 10.03 1.55
CA ALA A 264 9.58 10.89 0.48
C ALA A 264 8.44 11.79 -0.07
N LEU A 265 8.82 12.83 -0.78
CA LEU A 265 7.91 13.69 -1.57
C LEU A 265 8.34 13.66 -3.03
N PRO A 266 7.50 14.11 -4.00
CA PRO A 266 7.91 14.11 -5.41
C PRO A 266 9.20 14.90 -5.69
N SER A 267 9.46 15.93 -4.88
CA SER A 267 10.68 16.77 -4.90
C SER A 267 11.90 16.14 -4.23
N TYR A 268 11.73 15.06 -3.46
CA TYR A 268 12.80 14.35 -2.72
C TYR A 268 12.52 12.85 -2.68
N SER A 269 13.13 12.11 -3.60
CA SER A 269 12.85 10.69 -3.84
C SER A 269 13.46 9.77 -2.77
N CYS A 270 12.96 8.53 -2.69
CA CYS A 270 13.57 7.49 -1.87
C CYS A 270 15.02 7.18 -2.27
N SER A 271 15.35 7.29 -3.57
CA SER A 271 16.73 7.12 -4.06
C SER A 271 17.63 8.25 -3.58
N GLN A 272 17.19 9.52 -3.67
CA GLN A 272 17.97 10.64 -3.12
C GLN A 272 18.19 10.48 -1.62
N ALA A 273 17.18 10.01 -0.88
CA ALA A 273 17.34 9.73 0.55
C ALA A 273 18.40 8.66 0.83
N TYR A 274 18.46 7.61 0.00
CA TYR A 274 19.49 6.58 0.12
C TYR A 274 20.89 7.15 -0.14
N ASP A 275 21.04 7.97 -1.17
CA ASP A 275 22.31 8.60 -1.53
C ASP A 275 22.79 9.52 -0.39
N ASP A 276 21.92 10.39 0.13
CA ASP A 276 22.25 11.29 1.25
C ASP A 276 22.65 10.53 2.53
N LEU A 277 21.96 9.41 2.82
CA LEU A 277 22.27 8.56 3.98
C LEU A 277 23.58 7.79 3.77
N SER A 278 23.86 7.35 2.54
CA SER A 278 25.09 6.66 2.17
C SER A 278 26.29 7.60 2.31
N ASP A 279 26.16 8.86 1.87
CA ASP A 279 27.18 9.89 2.04
C ASP A 279 27.49 10.16 3.53
N ILE A 280 26.47 10.17 4.39
CA ILE A 280 26.65 10.27 5.85
C ILE A 280 27.44 9.08 6.38
N VAL A 281 27.10 7.87 5.95
CA VAL A 281 27.78 6.64 6.35
C VAL A 281 29.24 6.64 5.91
N ASP A 282 29.53 7.02 4.67
CA ASP A 282 30.89 7.09 4.13
C ASP A 282 31.74 8.14 4.85
N LYS A 283 31.16 9.31 5.16
CA LYS A 283 31.79 10.35 5.98
C LYS A 283 32.15 9.83 7.37
N LEU A 284 31.23 9.12 8.04
CA LEU A 284 31.46 8.58 9.37
C LEU A 284 32.46 7.42 9.35
N ASN A 285 32.39 6.56 8.34
CA ASN A 285 33.32 5.45 8.14
C ASN A 285 34.75 5.92 7.90
N SER A 286 34.94 7.03 7.19
CA SER A 286 36.24 7.70 7.03
C SER A 286 36.83 8.20 8.37
N ARG A 287 35.96 8.53 9.34
CA ARG A 287 36.38 9.00 10.67
C ARG A 287 36.58 7.86 11.68
N TYR A 288 35.78 6.80 11.57
CA TYR A 288 35.64 5.76 12.60
C TYR A 288 36.03 4.35 12.12
N ASN A 289 36.81 4.24 11.04
CA ASN A 289 37.35 2.98 10.52
C ASN A 289 36.27 1.95 10.09
N ASN A 290 35.33 2.37 9.24
CA ASN A 290 34.36 1.46 8.58
C ASN A 290 33.43 0.66 9.52
N VAL A 291 33.00 1.26 10.63
CA VAL A 291 32.12 0.58 11.62
C VAL A 291 30.64 0.60 11.23
N TYR A 292 30.22 1.46 10.30
CA TYR A 292 28.83 1.62 9.87
C TYR A 292 28.55 0.86 8.57
N SER A 293 27.39 0.19 8.52
CA SER A 293 26.84 -0.45 7.32
C SER A 293 25.37 -0.09 7.20
N LEU A 294 24.95 0.38 6.03
CA LEU A 294 23.56 0.73 5.72
C LEU A 294 23.01 -0.25 4.70
N GLU A 295 21.82 -0.78 4.96
CA GLU A 295 21.09 -1.63 4.04
C GLU A 295 19.65 -1.16 3.91
N LYS A 296 19.08 -1.39 2.72
CA LYS A 296 17.65 -1.18 2.49
C LYS A 296 16.90 -2.42 2.96
N THR A 297 15.90 -2.22 3.82
CA THR A 297 15.02 -3.30 4.32
C THR A 297 13.69 -3.34 3.59
N PHE A 298 13.38 -2.31 2.80
CA PHE A 298 12.13 -2.18 2.09
C PHE A 298 12.34 -1.46 0.77
N ASP A 299 11.91 -2.06 -0.33
CA ASP A 299 12.05 -1.47 -1.65
C ASP A 299 11.32 -0.13 -1.76
N ASN A 300 11.83 0.73 -2.64
CA ASN A 300 11.26 2.05 -2.81
C ASN A 300 9.81 1.96 -3.31
N ILE A 301 8.93 2.69 -2.66
CA ILE A 301 7.65 3.12 -3.21
C ILE A 301 7.80 4.61 -3.51
N ASP A 302 7.66 4.98 -4.77
CA ASP A 302 7.84 6.37 -5.20
C ASP A 302 6.65 7.23 -4.75
N ALA A 303 6.91 8.49 -4.41
CA ALA A 303 5.86 9.48 -4.24
C ALA A 303 5.26 9.81 -5.60
N PHE A 304 3.96 10.12 -5.65
CA PHE A 304 3.32 10.56 -6.89
C PHE A 304 2.26 11.62 -6.62
N ILE A 305 1.94 12.40 -7.65
CA ILE A 305 0.79 13.29 -7.71
C ILE A 305 0.21 13.22 -9.13
N LEU A 306 -1.10 13.03 -9.22
CA LEU A 306 -1.85 13.21 -10.45
C LEU A 306 -1.85 14.71 -10.82
N ASP A 307 -1.31 15.05 -11.99
CA ASP A 307 -1.26 16.44 -12.50
C ASP A 307 -2.28 16.70 -13.62
N ASP A 308 -3.21 15.78 -13.84
CA ASP A 308 -4.29 15.96 -14.81
C ASP A 308 -5.46 16.73 -14.17
N LYS A 309 -5.50 18.04 -14.42
CA LYS A 309 -6.53 18.94 -13.89
C LYS A 309 -7.95 18.57 -14.34
N HIS A 310 -8.10 17.97 -15.52
CA HIS A 310 -9.42 17.57 -16.01
C HIS A 310 -9.93 16.35 -15.26
N LEU A 311 -9.07 15.35 -15.03
CA LEU A 311 -9.41 14.18 -14.21
C LEU A 311 -9.67 14.57 -12.77
N ILE A 312 -8.83 15.42 -12.17
CA ILE A 312 -9.06 15.91 -10.79
C ILE A 312 -10.43 16.60 -10.69
N SER A 313 -10.72 17.57 -11.57
CA SER A 313 -12.00 18.29 -11.54
C SER A 313 -13.18 17.34 -11.76
N MET A 314 -13.04 16.34 -12.62
CA MET A 314 -14.06 15.32 -12.85
C MET A 314 -14.31 14.48 -11.59
N LEU A 315 -13.26 14.04 -10.90
CA LEU A 315 -13.38 13.27 -9.66
C LEU A 315 -14.03 14.12 -8.56
N GLU A 316 -13.63 15.38 -8.41
CA GLU A 316 -14.21 16.30 -7.43
C GLU A 316 -15.70 16.55 -7.72
N GLU A 317 -16.08 16.71 -8.99
CA GLU A 317 -17.48 16.84 -9.42
C GLU A 317 -18.31 15.58 -9.11
N ILE A 318 -17.79 14.39 -9.43
CA ILE A 318 -18.50 13.12 -9.21
C ILE A 318 -18.66 12.82 -7.72
N THR A 319 -17.63 13.12 -6.92
CA THR A 319 -17.61 12.79 -5.48
C THR A 319 -18.21 13.89 -4.59
N ASP A 320 -18.45 15.08 -5.14
CA ASP A 320 -18.82 16.30 -4.41
C ASP A 320 -17.84 16.61 -3.25
N LYS A 321 -16.54 16.38 -3.49
CA LYS A 321 -15.47 16.59 -2.50
C LYS A 321 -14.20 17.06 -3.15
N GLU A 322 -13.52 18.01 -2.50
CA GLU A 322 -12.16 18.43 -2.89
C GLU A 322 -11.16 17.27 -2.78
N SER A 323 -10.25 17.18 -3.72
CA SER A 323 -9.17 16.21 -3.72
C SER A 323 -8.15 16.47 -2.60
N PHE A 324 -7.30 15.48 -2.30
CA PHE A 324 -6.22 15.61 -1.31
C PHE A 324 -5.02 14.72 -1.62
N CYS A 325 -3.91 14.94 -0.93
CA CYS A 325 -2.80 13.99 -0.87
C CYS A 325 -2.72 13.34 0.53
N THR A 326 -2.26 12.10 0.60
CA THR A 326 -2.08 11.37 1.87
C THR A 326 -0.60 11.25 2.25
N ASN A 327 -0.33 11.04 3.55
CA ASN A 327 1.02 10.68 4.03
C ASN A 327 1.34 9.19 3.88
N GLY A 328 0.33 8.37 3.57
CA GLY A 328 0.49 6.94 3.29
C GLY A 328 1.18 6.68 1.96
N CYS A 329 1.17 5.42 1.55
CA CYS A 329 1.60 4.94 0.24
C CYS A 329 0.64 3.83 -0.20
N ALA A 330 0.51 3.63 -1.51
CA ALA A 330 -0.28 2.55 -2.10
C ALA A 330 0.37 2.13 -3.44
N GLU A 331 -0.25 1.19 -4.16
CA GLU A 331 0.19 0.77 -5.50
C GLU A 331 0.16 1.89 -6.56
N ALA A 332 -0.53 3.00 -6.26
CA ALA A 332 -0.77 4.10 -7.19
C ALA A 332 0.52 4.69 -7.78
N GLY A 333 1.62 4.77 -7.03
CA GLY A 333 2.91 5.25 -7.54
C GLY A 333 3.55 4.35 -8.61
N PHE A 334 3.24 3.04 -8.62
CA PHE A 334 3.64 2.13 -9.69
C PHE A 334 2.72 2.26 -10.90
N LEU A 335 1.41 2.23 -10.65
CA LEU A 335 0.39 2.27 -11.70
C LEU A 335 0.33 3.62 -12.44
N SER A 336 0.74 4.72 -11.78
CA SER A 336 0.87 6.03 -12.42
C SER A 336 1.90 6.08 -13.55
N LYS A 337 2.81 5.09 -13.61
CA LYS A 337 3.77 4.94 -14.72
C LYS A 337 3.13 4.33 -15.97
N ILE A 338 1.94 3.72 -15.83
CA ILE A 338 1.15 3.18 -16.94
C ILE A 338 0.21 4.27 -17.46
N ALA A 339 -0.65 4.83 -16.60
CA ALA A 339 -1.66 5.82 -16.99
C ALA A 339 -1.98 6.78 -15.82
N PRO A 340 -2.64 7.93 -16.06
CA PRO A 340 -3.12 8.78 -14.98
C PRO A 340 -3.86 7.96 -13.92
N THR A 341 -3.48 8.15 -12.65
CA THR A 341 -3.93 7.29 -11.54
C THR A 341 -4.40 8.15 -10.38
N ALA A 342 -5.51 7.76 -9.75
CA ALA A 342 -5.93 8.30 -8.46
C ALA A 342 -6.25 7.17 -7.48
N ILE A 343 -6.31 7.51 -6.20
CA ILE A 343 -6.86 6.65 -5.15
C ILE A 343 -8.27 7.14 -4.84
N LEU A 344 -9.24 6.23 -4.87
CA LEU A 344 -10.62 6.53 -4.53
C LEU A 344 -11.31 5.23 -4.15
N GLY A 345 -11.84 5.14 -2.93
CA GLY A 345 -12.55 3.96 -2.46
C GLY A 345 -13.48 4.23 -1.29
N PRO A 346 -14.39 3.29 -1.00
CA PRO A 346 -15.30 3.37 0.14
C PRO A 346 -14.53 3.22 1.47
N SER A 347 -15.26 3.38 2.57
CA SER A 347 -14.77 3.40 3.95
C SER A 347 -14.04 4.68 4.36
N SER A 348 -14.69 5.41 5.25
CA SER A 348 -14.11 6.48 6.08
C SER A 348 -13.62 5.98 7.45
N SER A 349 -13.75 4.67 7.71
CA SER A 349 -13.37 4.05 8.98
C SER A 349 -11.86 4.08 9.14
N PRO A 350 -11.32 4.52 10.30
CA PRO A 350 -9.89 4.47 10.57
C PRO A 350 -9.41 3.06 10.95
N SER A 351 -10.28 2.04 10.84
CA SER A 351 -10.05 0.69 11.38
C SER A 351 -9.13 -0.19 10.53
N ALA A 352 -8.65 0.28 9.37
CA ALA A 352 -7.61 -0.41 8.60
C ALA A 352 -6.42 -0.78 9.51
N HIS A 353 -5.95 -2.02 9.40
CA HIS A 353 -4.87 -2.62 10.21
C HIS A 353 -5.15 -2.68 11.72
N GLN A 354 -6.40 -2.54 12.13
CA GLN A 354 -6.81 -2.64 13.54
C GLN A 354 -7.68 -3.86 13.80
N ASP A 355 -7.72 -4.27 15.07
CA ASP A 355 -8.63 -5.32 15.50
C ASP A 355 -10.09 -4.86 15.34
N ASN A 356 -10.98 -5.77 14.95
CA ASN A 356 -12.40 -5.47 14.69
C ASN A 356 -12.63 -4.48 13.55
N GLU A 357 -11.79 -4.59 12.51
CA GLU A 357 -11.91 -3.85 11.26
C GLU A 357 -13.37 -3.85 10.75
N ASP A 358 -13.85 -2.67 10.36
CA ASP A 358 -15.24 -2.45 9.96
C ASP A 358 -15.35 -1.52 8.75
N ILE A 359 -16.30 -1.83 7.86
CA ILE A 359 -16.71 -0.96 6.77
C ILE A 359 -18.19 -0.56 6.91
N PRO A 360 -18.51 0.75 6.97
CA PRO A 360 -19.89 1.23 6.90
C PRO A 360 -20.52 0.92 5.54
N LEU A 361 -21.69 0.27 5.53
CA LEU A 361 -22.36 -0.11 4.27
C LEU A 361 -22.90 1.11 3.51
N ASP A 362 -23.16 2.22 4.19
CA ASP A 362 -23.52 3.49 3.53
C ASP A 362 -22.35 4.08 2.73
N ASP A 363 -21.11 3.88 3.19
CA ASP A 363 -19.92 4.29 2.43
C ASP A 363 -19.78 3.45 1.16
N VAL A 364 -20.11 2.15 1.22
CA VAL A 364 -20.12 1.27 0.04
C VAL A 364 -21.22 1.68 -0.94
N GLU A 365 -22.42 1.98 -0.45
CA GLU A 365 -23.54 2.47 -1.26
C GLU A 365 -23.16 3.75 -2.02
N HIS A 366 -22.60 4.73 -1.32
CA HIS A 366 -22.13 5.96 -1.94
C HIS A 366 -21.00 5.70 -2.95
N GLY A 367 -20.05 4.82 -2.61
CA GLY A 367 -18.99 4.39 -3.52
C GLY A 367 -19.55 3.78 -4.80
N PHE A 368 -20.57 2.91 -4.70
CA PHE A 368 -21.21 2.30 -5.87
C PHE A 368 -21.76 3.36 -6.84
N ASP A 369 -22.45 4.38 -6.35
CA ASP A 369 -23.01 5.45 -7.20
C ASP A 369 -21.93 6.32 -7.86
N ILE A 370 -20.85 6.62 -7.12
CA ILE A 370 -19.66 7.29 -7.65
C ILE A 370 -19.05 6.48 -8.79
N PHE A 371 -18.75 5.21 -8.55
CA PHE A 371 -18.08 4.37 -9.54
C PHE A 371 -18.96 4.06 -10.74
N LYS A 372 -20.26 3.87 -10.55
CA LYS A 372 -21.21 3.73 -11.66
C LYS A 372 -21.18 4.94 -12.59
N THR A 373 -21.13 6.15 -12.02
CA THR A 373 -21.03 7.40 -12.78
C THR A 373 -19.67 7.49 -13.49
N LEU A 374 -18.59 7.15 -12.79
CA LEU A 374 -17.23 7.16 -13.34
C LEU A 374 -17.07 6.19 -14.50
N ILE A 375 -17.50 4.93 -14.33
CA ILE A 375 -17.50 3.89 -15.37
C ILE A 375 -18.27 4.40 -16.60
N SER A 376 -19.46 4.96 -16.40
CA SER A 376 -20.27 5.48 -17.51
C SER A 376 -19.58 6.64 -18.23
N ARG A 377 -18.93 7.57 -17.50
CA ARG A 377 -18.24 8.72 -18.12
C ARG A 377 -17.00 8.32 -18.91
N ILE A 378 -16.27 7.30 -18.45
CA ILE A 378 -14.98 6.92 -19.04
C ILE A 378 -15.14 5.85 -20.12
N CYS A 379 -16.08 4.92 -19.95
CA CYS A 379 -16.22 3.76 -20.83
C CYS A 379 -17.22 3.95 -21.99
N ALA A 380 -18.20 4.84 -21.84
CA ALA A 380 -19.30 5.01 -22.80
C ALA A 380 -18.89 5.50 -24.19
#